data_AF-A0A2K3MX21-F1
#
_entry.id   AF-A0A2K3MX21-F1
#
_cell.length_a   1.000
_cell.length_b   1.000
_cell.length_c   1.000
_cell.angle_alpha   90.00
_cell.angle_beta   90.00
_cell.angle_gamma   90.00
#
_symmetry.space_group_name_H-M   'P 1'
#
loop_
_entity.id
_entity.type
_entity.pdbx_description
1 polymer ?
#
loop_
_entity_poly.entity_id
_entity_poly.type
_entity_poly.pdbx_seq_one_letter_code
_entity_poly.pdbx_strand_id
1 'polypeptide(L)' 'MAPKAIASPIPDSLYPTLSVFTLAIGLILTASFFIYEATSSRKTRNLTQELATGAVASVFLGFGSLFLLLASGVYV' A
#
# COMPACT_ATOMS: atom_id res chain seq x y z
N MET A 1 36.12 -18.96 8.54
CA MET A 1 35.36 -17.84 7.91
C MET A 1 34.24 -17.49 8.88
N ALA A 2 34.25 -16.30 9.48
CA ALA A 2 33.19 -15.90 10.41
C ALA A 2 31.88 -15.68 9.63
N PRO A 3 30.71 -16.08 10.17
CA PRO A 3 29.43 -15.90 9.48
C PRO A 3 29.13 -14.40 9.31
N LYS A 4 28.65 -14.02 8.12
CA LYS A 4 28.26 -12.63 7.83
C LYS A 4 26.96 -12.32 8.58
N ALA A 5 26.98 -11.25 9.39
CA ALA A 5 25.79 -10.79 10.09
C ALA A 5 24.67 -10.49 9.08
N ILE A 6 23.50 -11.07 9.30
CA ILE A 6 22.31 -10.79 8.50
C ILE A 6 21.71 -9.49 9.07
N ALA A 7 21.87 -8.40 8.32
CA ALA A 7 21.25 -7.12 8.63
C ALA A 7 19.92 -7.00 7.88
N SER A 8 18.97 -6.27 8.45
CA SER A 8 17.72 -5.94 7.78
C SER A 8 18.01 -5.24 6.44
N PRO A 9 17.36 -5.63 5.34
CA PRO A 9 17.56 -5.00 4.03
C PRO A 9 17.09 -3.53 4.00
N ILE A 10 16.23 -3.14 4.95
CA ILE A 10 15.74 -1.77 5.15
C ILE A 10 16.04 -1.38 6.60
N PRO A 11 16.58 -0.18 6.87
CA PRO A 11 16.77 0.31 8.23
C PRO A 11 15.44 0.45 8.98
N ASP A 12 15.39 0.00 10.24
CA ASP A 12 14.14 -0.02 11.01
C ASP A 12 13.56 1.39 11.28
N SER A 13 14.43 2.41 11.28
CA SER A 13 14.05 3.82 11.39
C SER A 13 13.17 4.33 10.24
N LEU A 14 13.17 3.64 9.09
CA LEU A 14 12.39 4.01 7.92
C LEU A 14 10.98 3.39 7.90
N TYR A 15 10.71 2.35 8.70
CA TYR A 15 9.39 1.69 8.66
C TYR A 15 8.21 2.63 8.93
N PRO A 16 8.25 3.54 9.93
CA PRO A 16 7.13 4.45 10.19
C PRO A 16 6.88 5.40 9.02
N THR A 17 7.95 5.96 8.44
CA THR A 17 7.86 6.88 7.30
C THR A 17 7.31 6.18 6.05
N LEU A 18 7.82 4.98 5.75
CA LEU A 18 7.36 4.18 4.61
C LEU A 18 5.90 3.74 4.79
N SER A 19 5.50 3.35 6.01
CA SER A 19 4.13 3.02 6.36
C SER A 19 3.17 4.18 6.07
N VAL A 20 3.45 5.37 6.62
CA VAL A 20 2.59 6.54 6.42
C VAL A 20 2.51 6.93 4.95
N PHE A 21 3.64 6.92 4.24
CA PHE A 21 3.71 7.28 2.83
C PHE A 21 2.88 6.34 1.95
N THR A 22 3.08 5.03 2.10
CA THR A 22 2.38 4.02 1.29
C THR A 22 0.90 3.91 1.65
N LEU A 23 0.55 4.03 2.94
CA LEU A 23 -0.86 4.10 3.36
C LEU A 23 -1.57 5.34 2.84
N ALA A 24 -0.94 6.52 2.91
CA ALA A 24 -1.56 7.75 2.42
C ALA A 24 -1.90 7.64 0.92
N ILE A 25 -0.95 7.16 0.11
CA ILE A 25 -1.18 6.94 -1.33
C ILE A 25 -2.27 5.89 -1.55
N GLY A 26 -2.19 4.75 -0.85
CA GLY A 26 -3.17 3.66 -0.96
C GLY A 26 -4.60 4.10 -0.60
N LEU A 27 -4.75 4.90 0.46
CA LEU A 27 -6.04 5.45 0.88
C LEU A 27 -6.59 6.48 -0.11
N ILE A 28 -5.75 7.36 -0.67
CA ILE A 28 -6.17 8.31 -1.70
C ILE A 28 -6.65 7.58 -2.96
N LEU A 29 -5.92 6.56 -3.41
CA LEU A 29 -6.31 5.76 -4.57
C LEU A 29 -7.61 4.99 -4.32
N THR A 30 -7.77 4.42 -3.12
CA THR A 30 -8.98 3.72 -2.71
C THR A 30 -10.19 4.66 -2.67
N ALA A 31 -10.02 5.86 -2.10
CA ALA A 31 -11.06 6.88 -2.10
C ALA A 31 -11.43 7.31 -3.54
N SER A 32 -10.43 7.49 -4.40
CA SER A 32 -10.64 7.84 -5.81
C SER A 32 -11.42 6.75 -6.55
N PHE A 33 -11.11 5.47 -6.30
CA PHE A 33 -11.84 4.33 -6.84
C PHE A 33 -13.30 4.33 -6.38
N PHE A 34 -13.57 4.51 -5.08
CA PHE A 34 -14.94 4.56 -4.57
C PHE A 34 -15.74 5.73 -5.12
N ILE A 35 -15.13 6.91 -5.27
CA ILE A 35 -15.78 8.08 -5.88
C ILE A 35 -16.12 7.80 -7.35
N TYR A 36 -15.18 7.20 -8.09
CA TYR A 36 -15.40 6.82 -9.49
C TYR A 36 -16.55 5.82 -9.62
N GLU A 37 -16.59 4.80 -8.77
CA GLU A 37 -17.69 3.83 -8.71
C GLU A 37 -19.02 4.52 -8.37
N ALA A 38 -19.08 5.32 -7.30
CA ALA A 38 -20.32 5.93 -6.83
C ALA A 38 -20.89 6.97 -7.81
N THR A 39 -20.04 7.62 -8.62
CA THR A 39 -20.44 8.72 -9.50
C THR A 39 -20.58 8.30 -10.97
N SER A 40 -19.83 7.29 -11.44
CA SER A 40 -19.89 6.87 -12.85
C SER A 40 -21.18 6.12 -13.18
N SER A 41 -21.84 6.57 -14.24
CA SER A 41 -22.97 5.87 -14.85
C SER A 41 -22.52 4.58 -15.53
N ARG A 42 -23.40 3.56 -15.56
CA ARG A 42 -23.12 2.23 -16.17
C ARG A 42 -22.67 2.29 -17.64
N LYS A 43 -22.98 3.36 -18.38
CA LYS A 43 -22.57 3.56 -19.78
C LYS A 43 -21.13 4.08 -19.94
N THR A 44 -20.52 4.65 -18.89
CA THR A 44 -19.18 5.25 -18.94
C THR A 44 -18.15 4.50 -18.09
N ARG A 45 -18.56 3.40 -17.45
CA ARG A 45 -17.69 2.57 -16.61
C ARG A 45 -16.79 1.68 -17.45
N ASN A 46 -15.50 1.72 -17.14
CA ASN A 46 -14.50 0.86 -17.75
C ASN A 46 -13.95 -0.11 -16.69
N LEU A 47 -14.34 -1.38 -16.79
CA LEU A 47 -13.94 -2.44 -15.86
C LEU A 47 -12.41 -2.57 -15.77
N THR A 48 -11.69 -2.36 -16.88
CA THR A 48 -10.22 -2.42 -16.91
C THR A 48 -9.60 -1.32 -16.05
N GLN A 49 -10.17 -0.11 -16.08
CA GLN A 49 -9.69 1.02 -15.28
C GLN A 49 -9.99 0.82 -13.80
N GLU A 50 -11.20 0.32 -13.48
CA GLU A 50 -11.61 -0.04 -12.13
C GLU A 50 -10.67 -1.10 -11.53
N LEU A 51 -10.39 -2.16 -12.29
CA LEU A 51 -9.51 -3.23 -11.85
C LEU A 51 -8.06 -2.75 -11.69
N ALA A 52 -7.57 -1.91 -12.62
CA ALA A 52 -6.22 -1.36 -12.54
C ALA A 52 -6.04 -0.44 -11.32
N THR A 53 -6.99 0.47 -11.10
CA THR A 53 -6.92 1.40 -9.95
C THR A 53 -7.09 0.68 -8.63
N GLY A 54 -8.02 -0.28 -8.54
CA GLY A 54 -8.17 -1.14 -7.36
C GLY A 54 -6.94 -2.01 -7.08
N ALA A 55 -6.33 -2.59 -8.12
CA ALA A 55 -5.11 -3.38 -7.98
C ALA A 55 -3.95 -2.53 -7.45
N VAL A 56 -3.71 -1.35 -8.03
CA VAL A 56 -2.65 -0.43 -7.55
C VAL A 56 -2.92 0.00 -6.11
N ALA A 57 -4.16 0.36 -5.78
CA ALA A 57 -4.54 0.73 -4.41
C ALA A 57 -4.27 -0.42 -3.41
N SER A 58 -4.62 -1.65 -3.77
CA SER A 58 -4.41 -2.83 -2.92
C SER A 58 -2.93 -3.10 -2.63
N VAL A 59 -2.04 -2.87 -3.60
CA VAL A 59 -0.59 -3.03 -3.42
C VAL A 59 -0.08 -2.00 -2.41
N PHE A 60 -0.44 -0.73 -2.58
CA PHE A 60 0.00 0.33 -1.65
C PHE A 60 -0.56 0.14 -0.23
N LEU A 61 -1.82 -0.27 -0.08
CA LEU A 61 -2.39 -0.59 1.23
C LEU A 61 -1.79 -1.86 1.85
N GLY A 62 -1.47 -2.87 1.04
CA GLY A 62 -0.79 -4.09 1.48
C GLY A 62 0.60 -3.80 2.02
N PHE A 63 1.44 -3.09 1.25
CA PHE A 63 2.75 -2.69 1.73
C PHE A 63 2.68 -1.72 2.91
N GLY A 64 1.73 -0.78 2.89
CA GLY A 64 1.52 0.15 3.99
C GLY A 64 1.14 -0.53 5.30
N SER A 65 0.23 -1.50 5.24
CA SER A 65 -0.13 -2.30 6.43
C SER A 65 1.02 -3.19 6.91
N LEU A 66 1.83 -3.76 6.00
CA LEU A 66 3.04 -4.49 6.35
C LEU A 66 4.04 -3.60 7.09
N PHE A 67 4.37 -2.42 6.55
CA PHE A 67 5.28 -1.49 7.22
C PHE A 67 4.72 -0.95 8.54
N LEU A 68 3.39 -0.78 8.64
CA LEU A 68 2.73 -0.40 9.88
C LEU A 68 2.93 -1.46 10.97
N LEU A 69 2.75 -2.74 10.63
CA LEU A 69 2.96 -3.85 11.56
C LEU A 69 4.41 -3.89 12.04
N LEU A 70 5.37 -3.81 11.10
CA LEU A 70 6.80 -3.74 11.43
C LEU A 70 7.13 -2.52 12.32
N ALA A 71 6.56 -1.35 12.03
CA ALA A 71 6.75 -0.14 12.81
C ALA A 71 6.14 -0.23 14.22
N SER A 72 5.05 -0.99 14.39
CA SER A 72 4.44 -1.25 15.71
C SER A 72 5.16 -2.32 16.54
N GLY A 73 6.20 -2.95 15.99
CA GLY A 73 6.94 -4.04 16.64
C GLY A 73 6.31 -5.42 16.44
N VAL A 74 5.32 -5.54 15.54
CA VAL A 74 4.75 -6.83 15.12
C VAL A 74 5.53 -7.31 13.90
N TYR A 75 6.47 -8.22 14.14
CA TYR A 75 7.27 -8.83 13.08
C TYR A 75 6.52 -10.03 12.50
N VAL A 76 6.24 -9.99 11.19
CA VAL A 76 5.46 -10.99 10.43
C VAL A 76 6.37 -11.76 9.48
#